data_AF-A0A8C9LG20-F1
#
_entry.id   AF-A0A8C9LG20-F1
#
_cell.length_a   1.000
_cell.length_b   1.000
_cell.length_c   1.000
_cell.angle_alpha   90.00
_cell.angle_beta   90.00
_cell.angle_gamma   90.00
#
_symmetry.space_group_name_H-M   'P 1'
#
loop_
_entity.id
_entity.type
_entity.pdbx_description
1 polymer ?
#
loop_
_entity_poly.entity_id
_entity_poly.type
_entity_poly.pdbx_seq_one_letter_code
_entity_poly.pdbx_strand_id
1 'polypeptide(L)'
;IPVYSVKGHKEIINSIDGVGGLGIGEGAPEIVTGSRDGTVKVWDPRQKETPVANMEPAQGESKRDCWTVAFGNAYNQEERVVCAGYDNGDIKLFDLKTMSLRWETNIKNGVCSVEFDRKDVNMNKLVATSLEGKFHVFDMRTQHPTKGFASVSEKVWGDG
;
A
#
# COMPACT_ATOMS: atom_id res chain seq x y z
N ILE A 1 6.39 -27.76 -9.88
CA ILE A 1 5.01 -27.65 -9.36
C ILE A 1 4.97 -26.41 -8.47
N PRO A 2 4.03 -25.46 -8.65
CA PRO A 2 3.95 -24.28 -7.79
C PRO A 2 3.62 -24.68 -6.35
N VAL A 3 4.24 -24.02 -5.37
CA VAL A 3 3.96 -24.26 -3.93
C VAL A 3 2.67 -23.58 -3.46
N TYR A 4 2.22 -22.54 -4.17
CA TYR A 4 0.98 -21.81 -3.97
C TYR A 4 0.49 -21.30 -5.34
N SER A 5 -0.83 -21.36 -5.59
CA SER A 5 -1.43 -20.87 -6.84
C SER A 5 -2.89 -20.52 -6.57
N VAL A 6 -3.31 -19.32 -6.97
CA VAL A 6 -4.69 -18.84 -6.82
C VAL A 6 -5.04 -17.87 -7.94
N LYS A 7 -6.28 -17.91 -8.43
CA LYS A 7 -6.82 -16.83 -9.29
C LYS A 7 -7.32 -15.68 -8.42
N GLY A 8 -6.38 -14.91 -7.87
CA GLY A 8 -6.67 -13.92 -6.84
C GLY A 8 -7.38 -12.65 -7.34
N HIS A 9 -7.11 -12.25 -8.58
CA HIS A 9 -7.61 -11.01 -9.19
C HIS A 9 -8.30 -11.28 -10.53
N LYS A 10 -9.15 -10.34 -10.97
CA LYS A 10 -9.88 -10.41 -12.25
C LYS A 10 -9.06 -9.86 -13.41
N GLU A 11 -8.07 -9.03 -13.12
CA GLU A 11 -7.18 -8.38 -14.08
C GLU A 11 -5.71 -8.54 -13.65
N ILE A 12 -4.79 -7.93 -14.40
CA ILE A 12 -3.35 -7.93 -14.09
C ILE A 12 -3.05 -7.48 -12.65
N ILE A 13 -2.10 -8.17 -12.01
CA ILE A 13 -1.49 -7.75 -10.76
C ILE A 13 -0.31 -6.85 -11.13
N ASN A 14 -0.39 -5.56 -10.79
CA ASN A 14 0.64 -4.58 -11.14
C ASN A 14 1.77 -4.55 -10.10
N SER A 15 1.44 -4.80 -8.84
CA SER A 15 2.39 -4.68 -7.73
C SER A 15 2.18 -5.76 -6.69
N ILE A 16 3.27 -6.12 -6.04
CA ILE A 16 3.32 -7.12 -4.98
C ILE A 16 4.31 -6.66 -3.91
N ASP A 17 4.03 -6.98 -2.66
CA ASP A 17 4.99 -6.84 -1.57
C ASP A 17 4.84 -8.00 -0.55
N GLY A 18 5.85 -8.24 0.27
CA GLY A 18 5.86 -9.29 1.30
C GLY A 18 6.50 -8.83 2.61
N VAL A 19 5.99 -9.35 3.74
CA VAL A 19 6.50 -9.05 5.09
C VAL A 19 6.39 -10.28 5.99
N GLY A 20 7.23 -10.40 7.02
CA GLY A 20 7.21 -11.48 8.02
C GLY A 20 7.97 -12.76 7.64
N GLY A 21 8.39 -12.92 6.38
CA GLY A 21 9.05 -14.16 5.91
C GLY A 21 10.56 -14.26 6.17
N LEU A 22 11.28 -13.14 6.26
CA LEU A 22 12.76 -13.10 6.34
C LEU A 22 13.28 -12.67 7.72
N GLY A 23 12.45 -12.75 8.76
CA GLY A 23 12.73 -12.11 10.06
C GLY A 23 12.64 -10.57 10.02
N ILE A 24 12.09 -10.03 8.92
CA ILE A 24 11.79 -8.60 8.76
C ILE A 24 10.28 -8.43 8.85
N GLY A 25 9.85 -7.67 9.85
CA GLY A 25 8.45 -7.53 10.24
C GLY A 25 8.00 -8.69 11.13
N GLU A 26 7.26 -8.36 12.18
CA GLU A 26 6.74 -9.32 13.14
C GLU A 26 5.40 -9.91 12.70
N GLY A 27 5.05 -11.09 13.23
CA GLY A 27 3.80 -11.79 12.91
C GLY A 27 3.92 -12.77 11.75
N ALA A 28 2.77 -13.24 11.25
CA ALA A 28 2.71 -14.21 10.18
C ALA A 28 3.30 -13.65 8.86
N PRO A 29 3.96 -14.48 8.03
CA PRO A 29 4.34 -14.10 6.68
C PRO A 29 3.11 -13.83 5.83
N GLU A 30 3.05 -12.64 5.23
CA GLU A 30 1.97 -12.25 4.35
C GLU A 30 2.50 -11.64 3.06
N ILE A 31 1.70 -11.74 2.00
CA ILE A 31 1.92 -11.14 0.69
C ILE A 31 0.77 -10.19 0.41
N VAL A 32 1.04 -9.00 -0.11
CA VAL A 32 0.02 -8.09 -0.61
C VAL A 32 0.13 -7.95 -2.12
N THR A 33 -1.00 -7.92 -2.82
CA THR A 33 -1.08 -7.72 -4.27
C THR A 33 -2.02 -6.58 -4.59
N GLY A 34 -1.61 -5.69 -5.49
CA GLY A 34 -2.42 -4.61 -6.05
C GLY A 34 -2.69 -4.85 -7.54
N SER A 35 -3.94 -4.65 -7.98
CA SER A 35 -4.38 -5.01 -9.34
C SER A 35 -5.15 -3.91 -10.04
N ARG A 36 -5.16 -4.00 -11.38
CA ARG A 36 -6.03 -3.23 -12.26
C ARG A 36 -7.52 -3.47 -12.05
N ASP A 37 -7.92 -4.55 -11.39
CA ASP A 37 -9.32 -4.78 -11.01
C ASP A 37 -9.81 -3.85 -9.88
N GLY A 38 -8.90 -3.01 -9.37
CA GLY A 38 -9.08 -2.00 -8.35
C GLY A 38 -9.10 -2.51 -6.93
N THR A 39 -8.72 -3.77 -6.72
CA THR A 39 -8.62 -4.38 -5.40
C THR A 39 -7.17 -4.53 -4.96
N VAL A 40 -6.97 -4.44 -3.66
CA VAL A 40 -5.73 -4.78 -2.97
C VAL A 40 -6.03 -5.96 -2.06
N LYS A 41 -5.23 -7.01 -2.12
CA LYS A 41 -5.48 -8.25 -1.37
C LYS A 41 -4.26 -8.68 -0.58
N VAL A 42 -4.48 -9.11 0.65
CA VAL A 42 -3.46 -9.70 1.52
C VAL A 42 -3.67 -11.19 1.60
N TRP A 43 -2.58 -11.95 1.50
CA TRP A 43 -2.55 -13.40 1.43
C TRP A 43 -1.65 -13.94 2.53
N ASP A 44 -2.17 -14.89 3.29
CA ASP A 44 -1.35 -15.78 4.10
C ASP A 44 -1.06 -17.04 3.26
N PRO A 45 0.20 -17.37 2.92
CA PRO A 45 0.53 -18.55 2.13
C PRO A 45 0.06 -19.87 2.74
N ARG A 46 -0.25 -19.89 4.04
CA ARG A 46 -0.80 -21.05 4.77
C ARG A 46 -2.31 -21.19 4.55
N GLN A 47 -3.00 -20.10 4.21
CA GLN A 47 -4.41 -20.08 3.83
C GLN A 47 -4.55 -20.15 2.30
N LYS A 48 -5.06 -21.28 1.81
CA LYS A 48 -5.23 -21.51 0.37
C LYS A 48 -6.50 -20.83 -0.16
N GLU A 49 -6.49 -20.50 -1.44
CA GLU A 49 -7.62 -20.00 -2.25
C GLU A 49 -8.22 -18.63 -1.86
N THR A 50 -8.19 -18.22 -0.59
CA THR A 50 -8.82 -16.98 -0.13
C THR A 50 -7.82 -16.00 0.48
N PRO A 51 -7.92 -14.69 0.19
CA PRO A 51 -7.13 -13.69 0.88
C PRO A 51 -7.59 -13.54 2.33
N VAL A 52 -6.69 -13.12 3.22
CA VAL A 52 -7.00 -12.77 4.62
C VAL A 52 -7.56 -11.35 4.75
N ALA A 53 -7.27 -10.48 3.78
CA ALA A 53 -7.88 -9.15 3.67
C ALA A 53 -8.13 -8.79 2.20
N ASN A 54 -9.25 -8.11 1.94
CA ASN A 54 -9.62 -7.59 0.63
C ASN A 54 -10.05 -6.13 0.78
N MET A 55 -9.27 -5.22 0.22
CA MET A 55 -9.54 -3.78 0.20
C MET A 55 -10.04 -3.43 -1.19
N GLU A 56 -11.31 -3.06 -1.28
CA GLU A 56 -11.96 -2.68 -2.53
C GLU A 56 -12.84 -1.44 -2.33
N PRO A 57 -13.15 -0.69 -3.40
CA PRO A 57 -14.05 0.47 -3.32
C PRO A 57 -15.42 0.07 -2.78
N ALA A 58 -16.10 1.02 -2.13
CA ALA A 58 -17.46 0.78 -1.65
C ALA A 58 -18.42 0.49 -2.82
N GLN A 59 -19.54 -0.17 -2.53
CA GLN A 59 -20.53 -0.48 -3.56
C GLN A 59 -21.01 0.80 -4.24
N GLY A 60 -20.84 0.86 -5.57
CA GLY A 60 -21.20 2.03 -6.39
C GLY A 60 -20.04 3.00 -6.66
N GLU A 61 -18.90 2.84 -5.99
CA GLU A 61 -17.69 3.60 -6.32
C GLU A 61 -16.99 3.05 -7.56
N SER A 62 -16.36 3.94 -8.31
CA SER A 62 -15.58 3.57 -9.48
C SER A 62 -14.28 2.90 -9.08
N LYS A 63 -13.98 1.77 -9.70
CA LYS A 63 -12.70 1.08 -9.55
C LYS A 63 -11.59 1.90 -10.19
N ARG A 64 -10.44 1.95 -9.51
CA ARG A 64 -9.20 2.61 -9.96
C ARG A 64 -8.10 1.59 -10.11
N ASP A 65 -7.21 1.80 -11.06
CA ASP A 65 -6.14 0.86 -11.34
C ASP A 65 -5.07 1.00 -10.24
N CYS A 66 -4.88 -0.05 -9.43
CA CYS A 66 -3.88 -0.03 -8.36
C CYS A 66 -2.51 -0.37 -8.93
N TRP A 67 -1.60 0.61 -8.93
CA TRP A 67 -0.29 0.51 -9.55
C TRP A 67 0.80 0.07 -8.58
N THR A 68 0.65 0.34 -7.29
CA THR A 68 1.69 0.06 -6.30
C THR A 68 1.09 -0.30 -4.94
N VAL A 69 1.76 -1.19 -4.23
CA VAL A 69 1.45 -1.56 -2.84
C VAL A 69 2.72 -1.67 -2.01
N ALA A 70 2.66 -1.35 -0.72
CA ALA A 70 3.78 -1.56 0.22
C ALA A 70 3.26 -1.89 1.62
N PHE A 71 3.90 -2.86 2.28
CA PHE A 71 3.72 -3.08 3.71
C PHE A 71 4.50 -2.06 4.55
N GLY A 72 3.95 -1.72 5.70
CA GLY A 72 4.62 -0.93 6.73
C GLY A 72 4.08 -1.20 8.12
N ASN A 73 4.62 -0.49 9.12
CA ASN A 73 4.16 -0.55 10.51
C ASN A 73 4.22 -1.95 11.15
N ALA A 74 5.00 -2.90 10.60
CA ALA A 74 5.06 -4.30 11.01
C ALA A 74 6.02 -4.55 12.19
N TYR A 75 5.95 -3.73 13.23
CA TYR A 75 6.91 -3.74 14.35
C TYR A 75 6.53 -4.68 15.49
N ASN A 76 5.33 -5.26 15.47
CA ASN A 76 4.91 -6.32 16.38
C ASN A 76 3.91 -7.26 15.67
N GLN A 77 3.44 -8.30 16.37
CA GLN A 77 2.60 -9.34 15.77
C GLN A 77 1.18 -8.88 15.37
N GLU A 78 0.73 -7.72 15.84
CA GLU A 78 -0.62 -7.20 15.60
C GLU A 78 -0.63 -6.02 14.62
N GLU A 79 0.40 -5.18 14.67
CA GLU A 79 0.44 -3.91 13.95
C GLU A 79 0.95 -4.16 12.53
N ARG A 80 0.14 -3.78 11.54
CA ARG A 80 0.51 -3.87 10.12
C ARG A 80 -0.37 -2.97 9.29
N VAL A 81 0.23 -2.24 8.35
CA VAL A 81 -0.51 -1.44 7.37
C VAL A 81 -0.12 -1.83 5.95
N VAL A 82 -1.04 -1.55 5.03
CA VAL A 82 -0.81 -1.61 3.59
C VAL A 82 -1.04 -0.22 3.03
N CYS A 83 -0.05 0.33 2.35
CA CYS A 83 -0.21 1.52 1.53
C CYS A 83 -0.43 1.11 0.08
N ALA A 84 -1.42 1.68 -0.58
CA ALA A 84 -1.72 1.45 -1.99
C ALA A 84 -1.77 2.78 -2.76
N GLY A 85 -1.21 2.78 -3.96
CA GLY A 85 -1.23 3.91 -4.89
C GLY A 85 -1.94 3.56 -6.19
N TYR A 86 -2.68 4.53 -6.74
CA TYR A 86 -3.58 4.31 -7.89
C TYR A 86 -3.29 5.26 -9.06
N ASP A 87 -3.84 4.93 -10.23
CA ASP A 87 -3.69 5.66 -11.50
C ASP A 87 -4.13 7.13 -11.47
N ASN A 88 -5.08 7.47 -10.62
CA ASN A 88 -5.60 8.83 -10.46
C ASN A 88 -4.87 9.66 -9.38
N GLY A 89 -3.79 9.12 -8.80
CA GLY A 89 -3.02 9.77 -7.76
C GLY A 89 -3.53 9.56 -6.35
N ASP A 90 -4.55 8.72 -6.15
CA ASP A 90 -4.98 8.34 -4.80
C ASP A 90 -3.86 7.53 -4.11
N ILE A 91 -3.66 7.84 -2.84
CA ILE A 91 -2.86 7.07 -1.90
C ILE A 91 -3.78 6.69 -0.75
N LYS A 92 -3.98 5.40 -0.53
CA LYS A 92 -4.78 4.88 0.58
C LYS A 92 -3.91 4.06 1.51
N LEU A 93 -4.04 4.31 2.82
CA LEU A 93 -3.35 3.59 3.88
C LEU A 93 -4.39 2.79 4.67
N PHE A 94 -4.29 1.47 4.60
CA PHE A 94 -5.18 0.53 5.26
C PHE A 94 -4.51 -0.02 6.51
N ASP A 95 -5.24 -0.03 7.62
CA ASP A 95 -4.83 -0.68 8.86
C ASP A 95 -5.40 -2.10 8.88
N LEU A 96 -4.53 -3.11 8.93
CA LEU A 96 -4.94 -4.52 8.87
C LEU A 96 -5.43 -5.04 10.23
N LYS A 97 -5.12 -4.35 11.33
CA LYS A 97 -5.60 -4.72 12.66
C LYS A 97 -7.05 -4.30 12.84
N THR A 98 -7.38 -3.08 12.43
CA THR A 98 -8.74 -2.55 12.52
C THR A 98 -9.57 -2.75 11.25
N MET A 99 -8.96 -3.31 10.20
CA MET A 99 -9.58 -3.54 8.89
C MET A 99 -10.27 -2.28 8.34
N SER A 100 -9.59 -1.14 8.42
CA SER A 100 -10.16 0.17 8.08
C SER A 100 -9.20 1.04 7.28
N LEU A 101 -9.77 2.01 6.55
CA LEU A 101 -9.01 3.08 5.90
C LEU A 101 -8.51 4.04 6.98
N ARG A 102 -7.20 4.04 7.25
CA ARG A 102 -6.55 4.88 8.25
C ARG A 102 -6.28 6.29 7.74
N TRP A 103 -5.92 6.40 6.47
CA TRP A 103 -5.60 7.68 5.83
C TRP A 103 -5.76 7.58 4.32
N GLU A 104 -6.16 8.69 3.71
CA GLU A 104 -6.21 8.86 2.27
C GLU A 104 -5.75 10.27 1.89
N THR A 105 -5.07 10.36 0.75
CA THR A 105 -4.76 11.62 0.09
C THR A 105 -4.73 11.43 -1.43
N ASN A 106 -4.67 12.53 -2.18
CA ASN A 106 -4.56 12.51 -3.63
C ASN A 106 -3.45 13.45 -4.09
N ILE A 107 -2.43 12.90 -4.76
CA ILE A 107 -1.26 13.63 -5.28
C ILE A 107 -1.39 14.04 -6.75
N LYS A 108 -2.63 14.05 -7.29
CA LYS A 108 -3.06 14.50 -8.63
C LYS A 108 -2.60 13.67 -9.82
N ASN A 109 -1.40 13.10 -9.75
CA ASN A 109 -0.81 12.29 -10.80
C ASN A 109 -0.71 10.83 -10.35
N GLY A 110 -0.88 9.89 -11.26
CA GLY A 110 -0.85 8.45 -10.97
C GLY A 110 0.39 8.04 -10.17
N VAL A 111 0.16 7.28 -9.10
CA VAL A 111 1.19 6.88 -8.13
C VAL A 111 1.95 5.68 -8.67
N CYS A 112 3.18 5.90 -9.12
CA CYS A 112 3.99 4.86 -9.76
C CYS A 112 4.60 3.88 -8.75
N SER A 113 4.97 4.37 -7.57
CA SER A 113 5.54 3.54 -6.51
C SER A 113 5.35 4.20 -5.15
N VAL A 114 5.09 3.38 -4.13
CA VAL A 114 5.11 3.77 -2.72
C VAL A 114 6.07 2.87 -1.95
N GLU A 115 6.80 3.43 -1.00
CA GLU A 115 7.72 2.66 -0.14
C GLU A 115 7.85 3.32 1.24
N PHE A 116 7.73 2.50 2.29
CA PHE A 116 8.10 2.92 3.64
C PHE A 116 9.61 2.88 3.80
N ASP A 117 10.19 3.86 4.50
CA ASP A 117 11.64 3.85 4.77
C ASP A 117 12.11 2.59 5.49
N ARG A 118 11.25 2.04 6.36
CA ARG A 118 11.40 0.74 7.00
C ARG A 118 10.03 0.10 7.26
N LYS A 119 9.91 -1.19 6.94
CA LYS A 119 8.65 -1.94 7.10
C LYS A 119 8.38 -2.39 8.53
N ASP A 120 9.45 -2.63 9.29
CA ASP A 120 9.50 -3.35 10.58
C ASP A 120 9.51 -2.43 11.82
N VAL A 121 9.24 -1.14 11.63
CA VAL A 121 9.20 -0.13 12.70
C VAL A 121 7.86 0.59 12.67
N ASN A 122 7.54 1.29 13.76
CA ASN A 122 6.44 2.25 13.74
C ASN A 122 6.70 3.26 12.62
N MET A 123 5.65 3.60 11.84
CA MET A 123 5.78 4.36 10.61
C MET A 123 6.58 5.65 10.81
N ASN A 124 7.61 5.83 9.98
CA ASN A 124 8.50 7.00 10.04
C ASN A 124 8.39 7.83 8.77
N LYS A 125 8.74 7.27 7.60
CA LYS A 125 8.55 7.96 6.32
C LYS A 125 7.89 7.06 5.30
N LEU A 126 7.07 7.67 4.47
CA LEU A 126 6.51 7.08 3.26
C LEU A 126 6.94 7.94 2.08
N VAL A 127 7.54 7.32 1.07
CA VAL A 127 7.82 7.96 -0.21
C VAL A 127 6.75 7.52 -1.19
N ALA A 128 6.20 8.47 -1.94
CA ALA A 128 5.35 8.20 -3.08
C ALA A 128 5.92 8.89 -4.32
N THR A 129 6.10 8.16 -5.41
CA THR A 129 6.50 8.71 -6.71
C THR A 129 5.28 8.77 -7.62
N SER A 130 5.23 9.79 -8.48
CA SER A 130 4.14 9.94 -9.43
C SER A 130 4.64 10.19 -10.84
N LEU A 131 3.71 10.10 -11.79
CA LEU A 131 3.91 10.63 -13.14
C LEU A 131 4.38 12.10 -13.10
N GLU A 132 4.98 12.54 -14.20
CA GLU A 132 5.60 13.86 -14.39
C GLU A 132 6.86 14.12 -13.53
N GLY A 133 7.49 13.05 -13.03
CA GLY A 133 8.76 13.13 -12.30
C GLY A 133 8.63 13.87 -10.98
N LYS A 134 7.50 13.73 -10.27
CA LYS A 134 7.33 14.25 -8.91
C LYS A 134 7.44 13.12 -7.90
N PHE A 135 7.93 13.44 -6.71
CA PHE A 135 7.82 12.55 -5.56
C PHE A 135 7.45 13.33 -4.31
N HIS A 136 6.82 12.63 -3.38
CA HIS A 136 6.36 13.13 -2.10
C HIS A 136 7.03 12.31 -0.99
N VAL A 137 7.50 12.99 0.06
CA VAL A 137 7.97 12.35 1.29
C VAL A 137 7.06 12.78 2.41
N PHE A 138 6.33 11.82 2.99
CA PHE A 138 5.42 12.03 4.10
C PHE A 138 6.10 11.71 5.43
N ASP A 139 5.94 12.58 6.43
CA ASP A 139 6.28 12.26 7.82
C ASP A 139 5.12 11.47 8.44
N MET A 140 5.33 10.18 8.63
CA MET A 140 4.31 9.23 9.07
C MET A 140 4.20 9.12 10.59
N ARG A 141 4.98 9.89 11.35
CA ARG A 141 4.97 9.83 12.83
C ARG A 141 3.79 10.55 13.45
N THR A 142 3.30 11.60 12.80
CA THR A 142 2.25 12.47 13.34
C THR A 142 1.14 12.68 12.31
N GLN A 143 -0.02 12.08 12.58
CA GLN A 143 -1.21 12.24 11.76
C GLN A 143 -2.13 13.31 12.35
N HIS A 144 -2.38 14.39 11.61
CA HIS A 144 -3.42 15.34 11.98
C HIS A 144 -4.81 14.76 11.60
N PRO A 145 -5.83 14.82 12.48
CA PRO A 145 -7.12 14.16 12.25
C PRO A 145 -7.82 14.52 10.93
N THR A 146 -7.69 15.77 10.47
CA THR A 146 -8.32 16.26 9.23
C THR A 146 -7.35 16.63 8.12
N LYS A 147 -6.05 16.80 8.42
CA LYS A 147 -5.04 17.25 7.44
C LYS A 147 -4.14 16.10 6.98
N GLY A 148 -4.19 14.95 7.66
CA GLY A 148 -3.33 13.81 7.37
C GLY A 148 -1.89 14.05 7.81
N PHE A 149 -0.95 13.52 7.04
CA PHE A 149 0.48 13.61 7.30
C PHE A 149 1.11 14.84 6.62
N ALA A 150 2.07 15.45 7.30
CA ALA A 150 2.89 16.50 6.69
C ALA A 150 3.74 15.88 5.57
N SER A 151 3.96 16.63 4.49
CA SER A 151 4.81 16.17 3.40
C SER A 151 5.57 17.31 2.74
N VAL A 152 6.68 16.93 2.11
CA VAL A 152 7.39 17.74 1.13
C VAL A 152 7.29 17.06 -0.23
N SER A 153 7.26 17.85 -1.30
CA SER A 153 7.23 17.33 -2.66
C SER A 153 8.28 18.02 -3.50
N GLU A 154 8.98 17.24 -4.32
CA GLU A 154 10.01 17.71 -5.23
C GLU A 154 9.67 17.26 -6.65
N LYS A 155 10.10 18.05 -7.65
CA LYS A 155 10.00 17.70 -9.06
C LYS A 155 11.40 17.51 -9.62
N VAL A 156 11.68 16.35 -10.18
CA VAL A 156 13.00 15.96 -10.69
C VAL A 156 13.43 16.81 -11.89
N TRP A 157 12.48 17.41 -12.63
CA TRP A 157 12.76 18.31 -13.75
C TRP A 157 11.89 19.58 -13.72
N GLY A 158 12.53 20.73 -13.57
CA GLY A 158 11.98 22.08 -13.70
C GLY A 158 13.11 23.11 -13.58
N ASP A 159 13.20 23.99 -14.57
CA ASP A 159 14.20 25.05 -14.70
C ASP A 159 14.26 25.95 -13.45
N GLY A 160 15.46 26.48 -13.17
CA GLY A 160 15.65 27.53 -12.17
C GLY A 160 14.92 28.84 -12.49
#